data_AF-A0A538HGS2-F1
#
_entry.id   AF-A0A538HGS2-F1
#
_cell.length_a   1.000
_cell.length_b   1.000
_cell.length_c   1.000
_cell.angle_alpha   90.00
_cell.angle_beta   90.00
_cell.angle_gamma   90.00
#
_symmetry.space_group_name_H-M   'P 1'
#
loop_
_entity.id
_entity.type
_entity.pdbx_description
1 polymer ?
#
loop_
_entity_poly.entity_id
_entity_poly.type
_entity_poly.pdbx_seq_one_letter_code
_entity_poly.pdbx_strand_id
1 'polypeptide(L)'
;MRKLVVLLVLGCAFVASGGAAQAKGPNPPGLEKILGTVLPNPHAAAAVSGLGNLSYHGGPVMLTNKTYAIYWKPSGFSVSSRYISLNNQFLADVAAASGQTSNVYWSDTQYYQGSGTHISYSSTFGGSYTDTDPFPGSGCSDGVSQTTVCLTDAQLQAEVAKVKSRLGWVSNPSTAFFLFTPKNVGSCAGSQCAFSYFCAYHSWYGSGSTVTLYANQPYTMTVPSACDSGQHPNGDDADPTINVVSHEHNEAITDEQGNAWYDRVGYENGDKCAWDFGTPLGSTAYGQYNQVINGHTYYLQREYSNATSRCVLTGT
;
A
#
# COMPACT_ATOMS: atom_id res chain seq x y z
N MET A 1 -45.85 62.14 30.03
CA MET A 1 -45.17 61.89 28.74
C MET A 1 -43.72 61.52 29.01
N ARG A 2 -43.32 60.27 28.77
CA ARG A 2 -41.98 59.83 28.35
C ARG A 2 -42.02 58.30 28.23
N LYS A 3 -42.12 57.82 26.99
CA LYS A 3 -42.10 56.40 26.64
C LYS A 3 -40.66 55.90 26.80
N LEU A 4 -40.43 54.87 27.61
CA LEU A 4 -39.18 54.12 27.62
C LEU A 4 -39.15 53.22 26.38
N VAL A 5 -38.21 53.45 25.48
CA VAL A 5 -37.92 52.58 24.34
C VAL A 5 -36.88 51.56 24.81
N VAL A 6 -37.28 50.29 24.92
CA VAL A 6 -36.35 49.18 25.15
C VAL A 6 -35.76 48.81 23.78
N LEU A 7 -34.49 49.13 23.54
CA LEU A 7 -33.74 48.58 22.41
C LEU A 7 -33.40 47.12 22.72
N LEU A 8 -34.06 46.18 22.05
CA LEU A 8 -33.57 44.81 21.92
C LEU A 8 -32.40 44.82 20.93
N VAL A 9 -31.18 44.62 21.43
CA VAL A 9 -30.02 44.30 20.59
C VAL A 9 -30.07 42.81 20.31
N LEU A 10 -30.58 42.42 19.13
CA LEU A 10 -30.36 41.08 18.60
C LEU A 10 -28.87 40.96 18.23
N GLY A 11 -28.07 40.37 19.12
CA GLY A 11 -26.74 39.92 18.77
C GLY A 11 -26.85 38.71 17.85
N CYS A 12 -26.73 38.92 16.53
CA CYS A 12 -26.43 37.83 15.60
C CYS A 12 -25.05 37.26 15.95
N ALA A 13 -25.04 36.18 16.73
CA ALA A 13 -23.86 35.34 16.85
C ALA A 13 -23.62 34.70 15.48
N PHE A 14 -22.72 35.29 14.70
CA PHE A 14 -22.10 34.59 13.59
C PHE A 14 -21.34 33.40 14.20
N VAL A 15 -21.94 32.23 14.14
CA VAL A 15 -21.21 30.98 14.29
C VAL A 15 -20.32 30.92 13.05
N ALA A 16 -19.08 31.36 13.21
CA ALA A 16 -18.03 31.04 12.26
C ALA A 16 -17.89 29.52 12.31
N SER A 17 -18.56 28.83 11.39
CA SER A 17 -18.18 27.49 11.00
C SER A 17 -16.78 27.61 10.41
N GLY A 18 -15.77 27.56 11.28
CA GLY A 18 -14.41 27.28 10.88
C GLY A 18 -14.42 25.89 10.27
N GLY A 19 -14.76 25.81 8.99
CA GLY A 19 -14.33 24.68 8.19
C GLY A 19 -12.83 24.64 8.37
N ALA A 20 -12.34 23.60 9.05
CA ALA A 20 -10.92 23.32 9.08
C ALA A 20 -10.50 23.30 7.62
N ALA A 21 -9.72 24.31 7.21
CA ALA A 21 -9.10 24.31 5.92
C ALA A 21 -8.29 23.01 5.86
N GLN A 22 -8.70 22.10 4.97
CA GLN A 22 -7.88 20.97 4.58
C GLN A 22 -6.52 21.56 4.21
N ALA A 23 -5.52 21.31 5.06
CA ALA A 23 -4.16 21.62 4.73
C ALA A 23 -3.86 20.85 3.43
N LYS A 24 -3.62 21.58 2.35
CA LYS A 24 -3.15 21.04 1.07
C LYS A 24 -1.86 20.25 1.34
N GLY A 25 -1.95 18.92 1.29
CA GLY A 25 -0.79 18.04 1.13
C GLY A 25 -0.49 17.81 -0.36
N PRO A 26 0.78 17.70 -0.80
CA PRO A 26 1.15 17.64 -2.22
C PRO A 26 0.93 16.20 -2.79
N ASN A 27 0.53 15.93 -4.05
CA ASN A 27 0.82 16.69 -5.28
C ASN A 27 -0.13 16.54 -6.50
N PRO A 28 -0.32 17.62 -7.28
CA PRO A 28 -0.74 17.63 -8.69
C PRO A 28 0.30 16.98 -9.65
N PRO A 29 -0.01 16.80 -10.95
CA PRO A 29 0.77 15.97 -11.89
C PRO A 29 2.27 16.32 -11.95
N GLY A 30 3.12 15.29 -11.86
CA GLY A 30 4.56 15.39 -12.15
C GLY A 30 5.49 15.51 -10.93
N LEU A 31 5.11 14.98 -9.76
CA LEU A 31 5.98 15.00 -8.59
C LEU A 31 6.47 13.61 -8.17
N GLU A 32 7.79 13.53 -8.14
CA GLU A 32 8.71 12.40 -7.97
C GLU A 32 8.71 11.77 -6.57
N LYS A 33 7.66 11.97 -5.75
CA LYS A 33 7.62 11.44 -4.38
C LYS A 33 6.55 10.37 -4.27
N ILE A 34 6.97 9.14 -4.47
CA ILE A 34 6.25 7.94 -4.02
C ILE A 34 6.21 7.92 -2.48
N LEU A 35 5.16 7.31 -1.93
CA LEU A 35 5.01 7.07 -0.49
C LEU A 35 5.35 5.60 -0.21
N GLY A 36 5.31 5.17 1.06
CA GLY A 36 5.54 3.81 1.56
C GLY A 36 6.29 2.89 0.60
N THR A 37 7.57 2.64 0.88
CA THR A 37 8.43 1.94 -0.08
C THR A 37 9.12 0.77 0.58
N VAL A 38 8.93 -0.43 0.02
CA VAL A 38 9.80 -1.55 0.39
C VAL A 38 11.19 -1.35 -0.22
N LEU A 39 12.18 -0.89 0.56
CA LEU A 39 13.55 -0.72 0.08
C LEU A 39 14.24 -2.08 -0.24
N PRO A 40 15.14 -2.18 -1.24
CA PRO A 40 15.91 -3.41 -1.50
C PRO A 40 16.88 -3.73 -0.38
N ASN A 41 16.62 -4.76 0.43
CA ASN A 41 17.61 -5.36 1.34
C ASN A 41 17.13 -6.67 2.04
N PRO A 42 16.65 -7.68 1.31
CA PRO A 42 15.94 -8.83 1.90
C PRO A 42 16.76 -9.70 2.85
N HIS A 43 18.08 -9.55 2.86
CA HIS A 43 19.00 -10.40 3.61
C HIS A 43 19.83 -9.63 4.64
N ALA A 44 19.54 -8.35 4.88
CA ALA A 44 20.12 -7.65 6.02
C ALA A 44 19.60 -8.20 7.34
N ALA A 45 20.40 -8.10 8.40
CA ALA A 45 19.98 -8.47 9.73
C ALA A 45 18.75 -7.65 10.14
N ALA A 46 17.61 -8.34 10.31
CA ALA A 46 16.35 -7.72 10.68
C ALA A 46 16.48 -6.96 12.01
N ALA A 47 16.19 -5.67 11.98
CA ALA A 47 16.06 -4.81 13.15
C ALA A 47 14.89 -3.87 12.94
N VAL A 48 14.22 -3.51 14.04
CA VAL A 48 13.22 -2.44 14.00
C VAL A 48 13.90 -1.16 13.53
N SER A 49 13.49 -0.66 12.37
CA SER A 49 13.99 0.59 11.81
C SER A 49 13.23 1.80 12.40
N GLY A 50 13.77 3.00 12.20
CA GLY A 50 13.15 4.24 12.66
C GLY A 50 13.40 4.58 14.13
N LEU A 51 12.57 5.47 14.69
CA LEU A 51 12.76 6.07 16.01
C LEU A 51 11.43 6.18 16.79
N GLY A 52 11.27 5.36 17.83
CA GLY A 52 10.12 5.40 18.73
C GLY A 52 8.85 4.78 18.13
N ASN A 53 7.68 5.11 18.68
CA ASN A 53 6.39 4.72 18.12
C ASN A 53 6.00 5.62 16.93
N LEU A 54 5.06 5.16 16.10
CA LEU A 54 4.42 6.01 15.08
C LEU A 54 3.60 7.10 15.78
N SER A 55 3.55 8.27 15.16
CA SER A 55 2.72 9.41 15.60
C SER A 55 1.67 9.70 14.53
N TYR A 56 0.52 10.24 14.96
CA TYR A 56 -0.51 10.70 14.03
C TYR A 56 -0.23 12.14 13.58
N HIS A 57 -0.21 12.38 12.26
CA HIS A 57 0.12 13.67 11.63
C HIS A 57 -1.09 14.33 10.96
N GLY A 58 -2.30 13.80 11.17
CA GLY A 58 -3.56 14.46 10.78
C GLY A 58 -4.14 14.04 9.43
N GLY A 59 -3.45 13.15 8.70
CA GLY A 59 -3.86 12.59 7.42
C GLY A 59 -4.98 11.56 7.50
N PRO A 60 -5.54 11.16 6.34
CA PRO A 60 -6.55 10.10 6.27
C PRO A 60 -5.93 8.71 6.42
N VAL A 61 -6.75 7.77 6.88
CA VAL A 61 -6.44 6.33 6.91
C VAL A 61 -7.59 5.58 6.22
N MET A 62 -7.33 4.38 5.71
CA MET A 62 -8.39 3.53 5.16
C MET A 62 -9.10 2.78 6.30
N LEU A 63 -10.15 3.36 6.89
CA LEU A 63 -10.93 2.71 7.97
C LEU A 63 -11.44 1.31 7.60
N THR A 64 -11.80 1.16 6.33
CA THR A 64 -12.06 -0.10 5.62
C THR A 64 -11.41 0.03 4.25
N ASN A 65 -11.09 -1.09 3.59
CA ASN A 65 -10.46 -1.03 2.28
C ASN A 65 -11.10 -1.99 1.27
N LYS A 66 -11.03 -1.59 0.01
CA LYS A 66 -11.34 -2.41 -1.16
C LYS A 66 -10.11 -2.45 -2.05
N THR A 67 -9.69 -3.64 -2.45
CA THR A 67 -8.53 -3.83 -3.32
C THR A 67 -8.96 -4.32 -4.70
N TYR A 68 -8.28 -3.82 -5.73
CA TYR A 68 -8.35 -4.36 -7.07
C TYR A 68 -6.94 -4.68 -7.57
N ALA A 69 -6.80 -5.75 -8.35
CA ALA A 69 -5.54 -6.12 -8.96
C ALA A 69 -5.56 -5.89 -10.47
N ILE A 70 -4.55 -5.18 -10.98
CA ILE A 70 -4.35 -4.92 -12.41
C ILE A 70 -3.05 -5.62 -12.80
N TYR A 71 -3.10 -6.58 -13.70
CA TYR A 71 -1.92 -7.25 -14.25
C TYR A 71 -1.66 -6.73 -15.66
N TRP A 72 -0.66 -5.87 -15.84
CA TRP A 72 -0.36 -5.29 -17.15
C TRP A 72 0.60 -6.20 -17.93
N LYS A 73 0.04 -7.09 -18.75
CA LYS A 73 0.76 -8.17 -19.45
C LYS A 73 0.58 -8.04 -20.98
N PRO A 74 1.29 -7.11 -21.64
CA PRO A 74 1.27 -7.00 -23.10
C PRO A 74 1.94 -8.20 -23.79
N SER A 75 1.77 -8.27 -25.11
CA SER A 75 2.46 -9.26 -25.95
C SER A 75 3.99 -9.17 -25.79
N GLY A 76 4.66 -10.32 -25.78
CA GLY A 76 6.11 -10.42 -25.55
C GLY A 76 6.52 -10.51 -24.07
N PHE A 77 5.58 -10.29 -23.14
CA PHE A 77 5.81 -10.43 -21.70
C PHE A 77 4.99 -11.58 -21.11
N SER A 78 5.53 -12.18 -20.05
CA SER A 78 4.90 -13.34 -19.41
C SER A 78 4.70 -13.11 -17.91
N VAL A 79 3.51 -13.50 -17.46
CA VAL A 79 3.14 -13.71 -16.06
C VAL A 79 2.37 -15.02 -16.07
N SER A 80 2.74 -15.96 -15.21
CA SER A 80 2.06 -17.25 -15.15
C SER A 80 0.63 -17.07 -14.63
N SER A 81 -0.30 -17.93 -15.05
CA SER A 81 -1.65 -17.94 -14.46
C SER A 81 -1.59 -18.25 -12.96
N ARG A 82 -0.62 -19.06 -12.52
CA ARG A 82 -0.39 -19.37 -11.11
C ARG A 82 -0.02 -18.13 -10.32
N TYR A 83 0.87 -17.30 -10.84
CA TYR A 83 1.27 -16.03 -10.21
C TYR A 83 0.08 -15.09 -10.00
N ILE A 84 -0.74 -14.92 -11.04
CA ILE A 84 -1.97 -14.12 -10.98
C ILE A 84 -2.94 -14.71 -9.94
N SER A 85 -3.13 -16.03 -9.96
CA SER A 85 -4.05 -16.69 -9.03
C SER A 85 -3.62 -16.55 -7.57
N LEU A 86 -2.32 -16.63 -7.27
CA LEU A 86 -1.80 -16.54 -5.90
C LEU A 86 -1.89 -15.11 -5.34
N ASN A 87 -1.58 -14.08 -6.15
CA ASN A 87 -1.76 -12.69 -5.74
C ASN A 87 -3.25 -12.36 -5.51
N ASN A 88 -4.14 -12.82 -6.41
CA ASN A 88 -5.58 -12.68 -6.21
C ASN A 88 -6.07 -13.41 -4.97
N GLN A 89 -5.56 -14.62 -4.73
CA GLN A 89 -5.89 -15.42 -3.57
C GLN A 89 -5.47 -14.72 -2.27
N PHE A 90 -4.27 -14.15 -2.21
CA PHE A 90 -3.83 -13.36 -1.06
C PHE A 90 -4.81 -12.22 -0.73
N LEU A 91 -5.17 -11.40 -1.72
CA LEU A 91 -6.11 -10.29 -1.50
C LEU A 91 -7.51 -10.78 -1.10
N ALA A 92 -7.98 -11.89 -1.66
CA ALA A 92 -9.25 -12.53 -1.27
C ALA A 92 -9.20 -13.11 0.15
N ASP A 93 -8.06 -13.68 0.55
CA ASP A 93 -7.85 -14.28 1.86
C ASP A 93 -7.76 -13.22 2.95
N VAL A 94 -7.10 -12.09 2.68
CA VAL A 94 -7.12 -10.91 3.56
C VAL A 94 -8.55 -10.41 3.75
N ALA A 95 -9.35 -10.36 2.69
CA ALA A 95 -10.77 -10.00 2.78
C ALA A 95 -11.58 -11.02 3.60
N ALA A 96 -11.40 -12.31 3.37
CA ALA A 96 -12.07 -13.38 4.12
C ALA A 96 -11.65 -13.42 5.61
N ALA A 97 -10.43 -13.00 5.91
CA ALA A 97 -9.89 -12.93 7.27
C ALA A 97 -10.21 -11.62 8.01
N SER A 98 -11.03 -10.73 7.43
CA SER A 98 -11.45 -9.47 8.07
C SER A 98 -11.87 -9.68 9.53
N GLY A 99 -11.38 -8.81 10.41
CA GLY A 99 -11.65 -8.81 11.84
C GLY A 99 -10.89 -9.88 12.65
N GLN A 100 -10.09 -10.74 12.03
CA GLN A 100 -9.27 -11.71 12.75
C GLN A 100 -8.02 -11.05 13.36
N THR A 101 -7.50 -11.65 14.43
CA THR A 101 -6.28 -11.20 15.09
C THR A 101 -5.05 -12.05 14.72
N SER A 102 -5.23 -13.07 13.89
CA SER A 102 -4.22 -14.10 13.61
C SER A 102 -3.27 -13.76 12.47
N ASN A 103 -3.29 -12.53 11.97
CA ASN A 103 -2.43 -12.08 10.89
C ASN A 103 -1.99 -10.62 11.08
N VAL A 104 -1.07 -10.17 10.22
CA VAL A 104 -0.41 -8.86 10.31
C VAL A 104 -1.38 -7.67 10.28
N TYR A 105 -2.48 -7.73 9.53
CA TYR A 105 -3.46 -6.63 9.42
C TYR A 105 -4.16 -6.29 10.74
N TRP A 106 -4.07 -7.16 11.75
CA TRP A 106 -4.53 -6.83 13.09
C TRP A 106 -3.83 -5.60 13.65
N SER A 107 -2.53 -5.41 13.39
CA SER A 107 -1.80 -4.26 13.95
C SER A 107 -2.40 -2.94 13.50
N ASP A 108 -3.00 -2.90 12.31
CA ASP A 108 -3.55 -1.66 11.76
C ASP A 108 -4.72 -1.13 12.60
N THR A 109 -5.44 -2.03 13.28
CA THR A 109 -6.65 -1.70 14.06
C THR A 109 -6.40 -0.74 15.23
N GLN A 110 -5.14 -0.56 15.63
CA GLN A 110 -4.77 0.41 16.67
C GLN A 110 -4.65 1.85 16.16
N TYR A 111 -4.54 2.03 14.84
CA TYR A 111 -4.39 3.34 14.21
C TYR A 111 -5.76 3.94 13.87
N TYR A 112 -5.82 5.26 13.80
CA TYR A 112 -7.09 6.01 13.70
C TYR A 112 -6.96 7.27 12.83
N GLN A 113 -8.08 7.79 12.36
CA GLN A 113 -8.16 9.12 11.73
C GLN A 113 -8.51 10.21 12.74
N GLY A 114 -8.47 11.48 12.32
CA GLY A 114 -8.66 12.66 13.20
C GLY A 114 -9.98 12.74 13.95
N SER A 115 -11.01 11.97 13.57
CA SER A 115 -12.25 11.81 14.36
C SER A 115 -12.10 10.89 15.58
N GLY A 116 -10.94 10.24 15.75
CA GLY A 116 -10.71 9.17 16.74
C GLY A 116 -11.28 7.82 16.33
N THR A 117 -11.75 7.67 15.08
CA THR A 117 -12.28 6.40 14.56
C THR A 117 -11.11 5.51 14.15
N HIS A 118 -11.06 4.30 14.70
CA HIS A 118 -10.02 3.31 14.42
C HIS A 118 -10.30 2.50 13.16
N ILE A 119 -9.23 2.00 12.54
CA ILE A 119 -9.27 1.06 11.42
C ILE A 119 -9.93 -0.24 11.87
N SER A 120 -10.83 -0.80 11.06
CA SER A 120 -11.69 -1.92 11.46
C SER A 120 -11.19 -3.31 11.05
N TYR A 121 -10.00 -3.40 10.44
CA TYR A 121 -9.54 -4.57 9.65
C TYR A 121 -10.70 -5.21 8.87
N SER A 122 -11.23 -4.45 7.91
CA SER A 122 -12.31 -4.86 7.03
C SER A 122 -11.89 -4.61 5.59
N SER A 123 -11.60 -5.69 4.87
CA SER A 123 -11.13 -5.67 3.49
C SER A 123 -12.13 -6.34 2.56
N THR A 124 -12.16 -5.90 1.31
CA THR A 124 -12.90 -6.53 0.22
C THR A 124 -12.01 -6.63 -1.01
N PHE A 125 -11.87 -7.83 -1.58
CA PHE A 125 -11.26 -7.96 -2.90
C PHE A 125 -12.33 -7.73 -3.99
N GLY A 126 -12.20 -6.62 -4.70
CA GLY A 126 -13.13 -6.22 -5.77
C GLY A 126 -12.92 -6.97 -7.09
N GLY A 127 -11.83 -7.72 -7.21
CA GLY A 127 -11.49 -8.53 -8.37
C GLY A 127 -10.22 -8.08 -9.07
N SER A 128 -9.93 -8.74 -10.20
CA SER A 128 -8.73 -8.48 -10.98
C SER A 128 -9.00 -8.32 -12.47
N TYR A 129 -8.09 -7.65 -13.17
CA TYR A 129 -8.09 -7.56 -14.62
C TYR A 129 -6.69 -7.75 -15.18
N THR A 130 -6.57 -8.57 -16.23
CA THR A 130 -5.32 -8.69 -16.99
C THR A 130 -5.43 -7.80 -18.22
N ASP A 131 -4.68 -6.70 -18.21
CA ASP A 131 -4.59 -5.80 -19.36
C ASP A 131 -3.52 -6.31 -20.33
N THR A 132 -3.89 -6.45 -21.60
CA THR A 132 -2.98 -6.88 -22.67
C THR A 132 -2.60 -5.74 -23.62
N ASP A 133 -3.09 -4.53 -23.38
CA ASP A 133 -2.71 -3.34 -24.14
C ASP A 133 -1.20 -3.12 -24.07
N PRO A 134 -0.55 -2.70 -25.18
CA PRO A 134 0.90 -2.49 -25.21
C PRO A 134 1.35 -1.45 -24.18
N PHE A 135 2.58 -1.60 -23.67
CA PHE A 135 3.21 -0.53 -22.92
C PHE A 135 3.37 0.72 -23.81
N PRO A 136 3.33 1.93 -23.23
CA PRO A 136 3.93 3.09 -23.87
C PRO A 136 5.45 2.84 -24.06
N GLY A 137 6.10 3.68 -24.87
CA GLY A 137 7.56 3.64 -24.97
C GLY A 137 8.22 3.88 -23.59
N SER A 138 9.38 3.27 -23.35
CA SER A 138 10.14 3.46 -22.10
C SER A 138 10.30 4.94 -21.78
N GLY A 139 9.86 5.34 -20.60
CA GLY A 139 9.93 6.73 -20.13
C GLY A 139 11.06 6.99 -19.14
N CYS A 140 11.78 5.95 -18.71
CA CYS A 140 12.89 6.02 -17.76
C CYS A 140 14.01 5.02 -18.08
N SER A 141 15.03 4.99 -17.22
CA SER A 141 16.07 3.95 -17.15
C SER A 141 16.29 3.63 -15.68
N ASP A 142 16.08 2.37 -15.29
CA ASP A 142 16.19 1.89 -13.90
C ASP A 142 17.61 1.42 -13.54
N GLY A 143 18.51 1.37 -14.53
CA GLY A 143 19.93 1.05 -14.35
C GLY A 143 20.21 -0.43 -14.08
N VAL A 144 19.21 -1.31 -14.15
CA VAL A 144 19.40 -2.76 -13.99
C VAL A 144 19.44 -3.44 -15.36
N SER A 145 20.24 -4.51 -15.50
CA SER A 145 20.42 -5.18 -16.80
C SER A 145 19.31 -6.17 -17.15
N GLN A 146 18.45 -6.48 -16.19
CA GLN A 146 17.38 -7.47 -16.31
C GLN A 146 16.12 -6.91 -16.97
N THR A 147 15.97 -5.59 -17.09
CA THR A 147 14.78 -4.97 -17.65
C THR A 147 15.05 -4.45 -19.06
N THR A 148 14.02 -4.53 -19.91
CA THR A 148 14.08 -3.99 -21.29
C THR A 148 13.12 -2.83 -21.51
N VAL A 149 12.19 -2.64 -20.57
CA VAL A 149 11.22 -1.55 -20.54
C VAL A 149 11.25 -0.93 -19.15
N CYS A 150 11.24 0.40 -19.09
CA CYS A 150 11.14 1.15 -17.84
C CYS A 150 9.97 2.13 -17.93
N LEU A 151 9.01 1.99 -17.02
CA LEU A 151 7.80 2.80 -16.95
C LEU A 151 7.95 3.93 -15.91
N THR A 152 7.61 5.15 -16.27
CA THR A 152 7.54 6.23 -15.27
C THR A 152 6.31 6.07 -14.39
N ASP A 153 6.36 6.64 -13.20
CA ASP A 153 5.19 6.70 -12.32
C ASP A 153 3.95 7.30 -13.01
N ALA A 154 4.13 8.35 -13.82
CA ALA A 154 3.04 8.91 -14.61
C ALA A 154 2.43 7.92 -15.62
N GLN A 155 3.24 7.02 -16.21
CA GLN A 155 2.74 5.96 -17.09
C GLN A 155 1.96 4.89 -16.31
N LEU A 156 2.41 4.57 -15.10
CA LEU A 156 1.70 3.65 -14.19
C LEU A 156 0.35 4.23 -13.75
N GLN A 157 0.32 5.50 -13.33
CA GLN A 157 -0.93 6.19 -12.99
C GLN A 157 -1.91 6.25 -14.17
N ALA A 158 -1.41 6.52 -15.37
CA ALA A 158 -2.21 6.53 -16.59
C ALA A 158 -2.84 5.15 -16.88
N GLU A 159 -2.09 4.06 -16.65
CA GLU A 159 -2.62 2.71 -16.81
C GLU A 159 -3.72 2.40 -15.80
N VAL A 160 -3.49 2.72 -14.52
CA VAL A 160 -4.52 2.56 -13.47
C VAL A 160 -5.79 3.33 -13.85
N ALA A 161 -5.65 4.58 -14.31
CA ALA A 161 -6.79 5.39 -14.76
C ALA A 161 -7.53 4.78 -15.95
N LYS A 162 -6.78 4.26 -16.95
CA LYS A 162 -7.33 3.61 -18.13
C LYS A 162 -8.14 2.37 -17.76
N VAL A 163 -7.59 1.46 -16.95
CA VAL A 163 -8.27 0.22 -16.54
C VAL A 163 -9.50 0.52 -15.69
N LYS A 164 -9.41 1.45 -14.74
CA LYS A 164 -10.56 1.89 -13.95
C LYS A 164 -11.72 2.38 -14.81
N SER A 165 -11.41 3.24 -15.78
CA SER A 165 -12.41 3.75 -16.74
C SER A 165 -13.03 2.62 -17.55
N ARG A 166 -12.21 1.68 -18.05
CA ARG A 166 -12.64 0.52 -18.84
C ARG A 166 -13.62 -0.39 -18.07
N LEU A 167 -13.38 -0.60 -16.77
CA LEU A 167 -14.14 -1.56 -15.95
C LEU A 167 -15.21 -0.92 -15.08
N GLY A 168 -15.32 0.41 -15.08
CA GLY A 168 -16.20 1.14 -14.17
C GLY A 168 -15.80 1.01 -12.70
N TRP A 169 -14.51 0.76 -12.41
CA TRP A 169 -14.01 0.73 -11.04
C TRP A 169 -13.88 2.15 -10.48
N VAL A 170 -14.42 2.36 -9.27
CA VAL A 170 -14.62 3.68 -8.69
C VAL A 170 -13.51 4.01 -7.68
N SER A 171 -12.88 5.16 -7.86
CA SER A 171 -11.99 5.77 -6.86
C SER A 171 -12.74 6.26 -5.64
N ASN A 172 -12.15 6.09 -4.47
CA ASN A 172 -12.54 6.70 -3.21
C ASN A 172 -11.41 6.51 -2.17
N PRO A 173 -11.45 7.22 -1.03
CA PRO A 173 -10.47 7.08 0.07
C PRO A 173 -10.41 5.70 0.76
N SER A 174 -11.07 4.69 0.21
CA SER A 174 -11.09 3.33 0.74
C SER A 174 -10.88 2.31 -0.37
N THR A 175 -10.43 2.72 -1.55
CA THR A 175 -10.18 1.81 -2.68
C THR A 175 -8.76 1.94 -3.21
N ALA A 176 -8.00 0.85 -3.13
CA ALA A 176 -6.63 0.74 -3.61
C ALA A 176 -6.52 -0.15 -4.85
N PHE A 177 -5.71 0.28 -5.82
CA PHE A 177 -5.43 -0.43 -7.07
C PHE A 177 -3.99 -0.92 -7.10
N PHE A 178 -3.79 -2.22 -6.97
CA PHE A 178 -2.46 -2.85 -7.09
C PHE A 178 -2.16 -3.09 -8.58
N LEU A 179 -1.13 -2.41 -9.10
CA LEU A 179 -0.65 -2.57 -10.46
C LEU A 179 0.58 -3.47 -10.49
N PHE A 180 0.40 -4.67 -11.03
CA PHE A 180 1.43 -5.66 -11.22
C PHE A 180 2.01 -5.56 -12.64
N THR A 181 3.31 -5.29 -12.72
CA THR A 181 4.05 -5.35 -13.99
C THR A 181 4.68 -6.73 -14.18
N PRO A 182 4.93 -7.18 -15.42
CA PRO A 182 5.44 -8.52 -15.67
C PRO A 182 6.95 -8.57 -15.43
N LYS A 183 7.50 -9.80 -15.41
CA LYS A 183 8.95 -10.02 -15.29
C LYS A 183 9.71 -9.25 -16.37
N ASN A 184 10.89 -8.72 -16.02
CA ASN A 184 11.76 -7.94 -16.90
C ASN A 184 11.22 -6.55 -17.32
N VAL A 185 10.27 -6.01 -16.56
CA VAL A 185 9.82 -4.61 -16.66
C VAL A 185 10.19 -3.88 -15.38
N GLY A 186 10.85 -2.74 -15.54
CA GLY A 186 11.16 -1.83 -14.46
C GLY A 186 10.24 -0.62 -14.41
N SER A 187 10.43 0.19 -13.38
CA SER A 187 9.71 1.45 -13.23
C SER A 187 10.49 2.44 -12.38
N CYS A 188 10.31 3.74 -12.62
CA CYS A 188 10.89 4.79 -11.78
C CYS A 188 9.88 5.89 -11.45
N ALA A 189 9.99 6.42 -10.23
CA ALA A 189 9.42 7.69 -9.82
C ALA A 189 10.57 8.70 -9.66
N GLY A 190 10.71 9.59 -10.64
CA GLY A 190 11.91 10.45 -10.72
C GLY A 190 13.19 9.61 -10.79
N SER A 191 14.10 9.81 -9.84
CA SER A 191 15.36 9.06 -9.72
C SER A 191 15.26 7.78 -8.88
N GLN A 192 14.12 7.53 -8.24
CA GLN A 192 13.88 6.33 -7.45
C GLN A 192 13.36 5.23 -8.38
N CYS A 193 14.08 4.12 -8.49
CA CYS A 193 13.78 3.08 -9.46
C CYS A 193 13.59 1.72 -8.80
N ALA A 194 12.80 0.88 -9.46
CA ALA A 194 12.57 -0.50 -9.06
C ALA A 194 13.92 -1.25 -8.98
N PHE A 195 14.00 -2.17 -8.02
CA PHE A 195 15.13 -3.06 -7.74
C PHE A 195 16.43 -2.38 -7.24
N SER A 196 16.58 -1.07 -7.40
CA SER A 196 17.73 -0.30 -6.90
C SER A 196 17.36 0.66 -5.76
N TYR A 197 16.12 1.13 -5.71
CA TYR A 197 15.59 1.97 -4.65
C TYR A 197 14.36 1.38 -3.96
N PHE A 198 13.47 0.70 -4.71
CA PHE A 198 12.27 0.08 -4.15
C PHE A 198 11.97 -1.29 -4.77
N CYS A 199 11.29 -2.15 -4.05
CA CYS A 199 10.71 -3.42 -4.52
C CYS A 199 9.21 -3.30 -4.79
N ALA A 200 8.55 -2.40 -4.07
CA ALA A 200 7.20 -1.93 -4.33
C ALA A 200 7.06 -0.52 -3.73
N TYR A 201 5.95 0.15 -4.04
CA TYR A 201 5.52 1.32 -3.30
C TYR A 201 4.01 1.50 -3.39
N HIS A 202 3.44 2.24 -2.45
CA HIS A 202 2.09 2.80 -2.58
C HIS A 202 2.13 4.32 -2.73
N SER A 203 1.10 4.88 -3.34
CA SER A 203 0.96 6.32 -3.51
C SER A 203 -0.47 6.67 -3.91
N TRP A 204 -0.71 7.95 -4.20
CA TRP A 204 -2.01 8.46 -4.58
C TRP A 204 -1.93 9.55 -5.64
N TYR A 205 -3.04 9.76 -6.32
CA TYR A 205 -3.27 10.93 -7.17
C TYR A 205 -4.75 11.32 -7.17
N GLY A 206 -5.05 12.54 -7.62
CA GLY A 206 -6.40 13.11 -7.53
C GLY A 206 -6.63 13.76 -6.18
N SER A 207 -7.88 13.87 -5.72
CA SER A 207 -8.19 14.47 -4.41
C SER A 207 -9.59 14.14 -3.91
N GLY A 208 -9.80 14.35 -2.60
CA GLY A 208 -11.10 14.25 -1.95
C GLY A 208 -11.76 12.89 -2.12
N SER A 209 -13.07 12.87 -2.34
CA SER A 209 -13.84 11.63 -2.52
C SER A 209 -13.50 10.85 -3.80
N THR A 210 -12.66 11.41 -4.68
CA THR A 210 -12.24 10.80 -5.94
C THR A 210 -10.74 10.48 -5.97
N VAL A 211 -10.05 10.57 -4.83
CA VAL A 211 -8.65 10.17 -4.71
C VAL A 211 -8.47 8.73 -5.20
N THR A 212 -7.41 8.50 -5.95
CA THR A 212 -7.01 7.17 -6.37
C THR A 212 -5.79 6.76 -5.58
N LEU A 213 -5.94 5.68 -4.85
CA LEU A 213 -4.86 5.02 -4.15
C LEU A 213 -4.37 3.88 -5.01
N TYR A 214 -3.08 3.75 -5.18
CA TYR A 214 -2.51 2.68 -5.97
C TYR A 214 -1.20 2.21 -5.37
N ALA A 215 -0.83 0.99 -5.72
CA ALA A 215 0.48 0.46 -5.39
C ALA A 215 1.12 -0.12 -6.65
N ASN A 216 2.38 0.23 -6.89
CA ASN A 216 3.17 -0.34 -7.96
C ASN A 216 3.88 -1.59 -7.43
N GLN A 217 3.64 -2.71 -8.10
CA GLN A 217 4.14 -4.03 -7.73
C GLN A 217 5.00 -4.57 -8.88
N PRO A 218 6.27 -4.13 -9.02
CA PRO A 218 7.23 -4.76 -9.90
C PRO A 218 7.34 -6.27 -9.62
N TYR A 219 7.55 -7.06 -10.68
CA TYR A 219 7.76 -8.49 -10.53
C TYR A 219 9.07 -8.76 -9.77
N THR A 220 8.97 -9.07 -8.48
CA THR A 220 10.10 -9.11 -7.53
C THR A 220 11.22 -10.05 -7.97
N MET A 221 10.88 -11.16 -8.62
CA MET A 221 11.87 -12.12 -9.16
C MET A 221 12.54 -11.67 -10.47
N THR A 222 12.35 -10.41 -10.91
CA THR A 222 13.16 -9.80 -11.97
C THR A 222 14.59 -9.58 -11.49
N VAL A 223 14.77 -9.15 -10.24
CA VAL A 223 16.09 -9.03 -9.58
C VAL A 223 16.00 -9.67 -8.19
N PRO A 224 16.09 -11.01 -8.09
CA PRO A 224 15.90 -11.72 -6.82
C PRO A 224 16.83 -11.24 -5.70
N SER A 225 18.10 -10.93 -6.02
CA SER A 225 19.06 -10.40 -5.05
C SER A 225 18.65 -9.09 -4.39
N ALA A 226 17.68 -8.37 -4.97
CA ALA A 226 17.17 -7.10 -4.46
C ALA A 226 15.84 -7.25 -3.71
N CYS A 227 14.96 -8.16 -4.14
CA CYS A 227 13.54 -8.15 -3.73
C CYS A 227 12.94 -9.51 -3.39
N ASP A 228 13.73 -10.58 -3.38
CA ASP A 228 13.27 -11.91 -2.99
C ASP A 228 13.30 -12.08 -1.46
N SER A 229 12.17 -12.44 -0.85
CA SER A 229 12.10 -12.76 0.58
C SER A 229 12.88 -14.04 0.94
N GLY A 230 13.24 -14.86 -0.06
CA GLY A 230 14.01 -16.09 0.08
C GLY A 230 13.18 -17.29 0.53
N GLN A 231 11.87 -17.13 0.74
CA GLN A 231 10.95 -18.22 1.09
C GLN A 231 9.74 -18.20 0.17
N HIS A 232 9.43 -19.36 -0.41
CA HIS A 232 8.38 -19.53 -1.41
C HIS A 232 7.41 -20.63 -0.96
N PRO A 233 6.59 -20.40 0.07
CA PRO A 233 5.71 -21.45 0.60
C PRO A 233 4.72 -22.00 -0.44
N ASN A 234 4.40 -21.26 -1.50
CA ASN A 234 3.53 -21.69 -2.60
C ASN A 234 4.31 -22.20 -3.84
N GLY A 235 5.64 -22.19 -3.77
CA GLY A 235 6.54 -22.68 -4.82
C GLY A 235 6.46 -21.87 -6.11
N ASP A 236 6.19 -20.57 -6.02
CA ASP A 236 6.01 -19.68 -7.17
C ASP A 236 6.73 -18.34 -6.96
N ASP A 237 7.06 -17.68 -8.07
CA ASP A 237 7.64 -16.32 -8.08
C ASP A 237 6.66 -15.28 -7.49
N ALA A 238 5.39 -15.62 -7.29
CA ALA A 238 4.40 -14.77 -6.61
C ALA A 238 4.67 -14.58 -5.13
N ASP A 239 5.29 -15.54 -4.44
CA ASP A 239 5.50 -15.48 -3.00
C ASP A 239 6.24 -14.19 -2.54
N PRO A 240 7.40 -13.84 -3.13
CA PRO A 240 8.06 -12.59 -2.78
C PRO A 240 7.29 -11.34 -3.23
N THR A 241 6.46 -11.42 -4.28
CA THR A 241 5.58 -10.28 -4.64
C THR A 241 4.47 -10.12 -3.61
N ILE A 242 3.84 -11.21 -3.15
CA ILE A 242 2.80 -11.19 -2.12
C ILE A 242 3.34 -10.58 -0.82
N ASN A 243 4.59 -10.85 -0.47
CA ASN A 243 5.26 -10.21 0.66
C ASN A 243 5.26 -8.68 0.55
N VAL A 244 5.66 -8.12 -0.60
CA VAL A 244 5.67 -6.66 -0.78
C VAL A 244 4.27 -6.09 -0.97
N VAL A 245 3.32 -6.83 -1.56
CA VAL A 245 1.89 -6.45 -1.58
C VAL A 245 1.35 -6.29 -0.16
N SER A 246 1.67 -7.22 0.75
CA SER A 246 1.25 -7.14 2.15
C SER A 246 1.77 -5.86 2.80
N HIS A 247 3.07 -5.57 2.66
CA HIS A 247 3.69 -4.38 3.22
C HIS A 247 3.00 -3.10 2.73
N GLU A 248 2.93 -2.92 1.41
CA GLU A 248 2.32 -1.74 0.79
C GLU A 248 0.82 -1.61 1.11
N HIS A 249 0.14 -2.73 1.37
CA HIS A 249 -1.27 -2.70 1.76
C HIS A 249 -1.45 -2.21 3.20
N ASN A 250 -0.62 -2.66 4.15
CA ASN A 250 -0.68 -2.21 5.54
C ASN A 250 -0.27 -0.73 5.65
N GLU A 251 0.72 -0.28 4.89
CA GLU A 251 1.11 1.15 4.84
C GLU A 251 0.01 2.00 4.22
N ALA A 252 -0.53 1.62 3.05
CA ALA A 252 -1.65 2.35 2.45
C ALA A 252 -2.90 2.41 3.37
N ILE A 253 -3.12 1.39 4.20
CA ILE A 253 -4.22 1.38 5.18
C ILE A 253 -3.99 2.43 6.27
N THR A 254 -2.78 2.51 6.82
CA THR A 254 -2.47 3.36 7.97
C THR A 254 -2.04 4.77 7.58
N ASP A 255 -1.53 4.98 6.37
CA ASP A 255 -1.11 6.28 5.86
C ASP A 255 -1.36 6.44 4.36
N GLU A 256 -2.64 6.37 4.01
CA GLU A 256 -3.18 6.50 2.66
C GLU A 256 -2.53 7.60 1.79
N GLN A 257 -2.25 8.77 2.37
CA GLN A 257 -1.76 9.96 1.65
C GLN A 257 -0.38 10.46 2.11
N GLY A 258 0.32 9.72 2.96
CA GLY A 258 1.67 10.04 3.42
C GLY A 258 1.73 11.17 4.44
N ASN A 259 0.64 11.36 5.19
CA ASN A 259 0.49 12.39 6.19
C ASN A 259 -0.32 11.95 7.43
N ALA A 260 -0.53 10.65 7.64
CA ALA A 260 -1.32 10.09 8.73
C ALA A 260 -0.45 9.42 9.80
N TRP A 261 0.13 8.23 9.59
CA TRP A 261 0.83 7.48 10.63
C TRP A 261 2.25 7.10 10.22
N TYR A 262 3.21 7.84 10.76
CA TYR A 262 4.63 7.55 10.60
C TYR A 262 5.41 8.05 11.81
N ASP A 263 6.63 7.57 12.02
CA ASP A 263 7.47 7.99 13.13
C ASP A 263 8.17 9.34 12.89
N ARG A 264 8.99 9.80 13.84
CA ARG A 264 9.63 11.13 13.73
C ARG A 264 10.63 11.28 12.57
N VAL A 265 11.05 10.19 11.93
CA VAL A 265 11.98 10.18 10.80
C VAL A 265 11.33 9.68 9.51
N GLY A 266 10.02 9.46 9.50
CA GLY A 266 9.27 9.16 8.29
C GLY A 266 9.07 7.67 8.01
N TYR A 267 9.33 6.78 8.97
CA TYR A 267 9.06 5.35 8.78
C TYR A 267 7.60 5.03 9.14
N GLU A 268 6.89 4.40 8.22
CA GLU A 268 5.53 3.88 8.36
C GLU A 268 5.52 2.53 9.12
N ASN A 269 4.37 1.87 9.26
CA ASN A 269 4.26 0.63 10.03
C ASN A 269 5.03 -0.54 9.39
N GLY A 270 5.00 -0.63 8.06
CA GLY A 270 5.74 -1.61 7.28
C GLY A 270 7.25 -1.35 7.29
N ASP A 271 7.65 -0.10 7.02
CA ASP A 271 9.04 0.35 6.91
C ASP A 271 9.87 -0.03 8.14
N LYS A 272 9.29 0.12 9.34
CA LYS A 272 9.97 -0.21 10.60
C LYS A 272 10.25 -1.69 10.73
N CYS A 273 9.52 -2.52 10.01
CA CYS A 273 9.58 -3.96 10.02
C CYS A 273 10.04 -4.53 8.67
N ALA A 274 10.60 -3.67 7.81
CA ALA A 274 11.05 -4.07 6.50
C ALA A 274 12.05 -5.23 6.59
N TRP A 275 11.76 -6.29 5.84
CA TRP A 275 12.50 -7.56 5.79
C TRP A 275 12.61 -8.32 7.13
N ASP A 276 11.77 -7.98 8.10
CA ASP A 276 11.68 -8.68 9.37
C ASP A 276 10.52 -9.67 9.37
N PHE A 277 10.82 -10.96 9.18
CA PHE A 277 9.83 -12.03 9.07
C PHE A 277 9.49 -12.71 10.40
N GLY A 278 10.17 -12.36 11.50
CA GLY A 278 9.98 -13.03 12.79
C GLY A 278 10.28 -14.54 12.74
N THR A 279 9.56 -15.32 13.54
CA THR A 279 9.73 -16.78 13.60
C THR A 279 8.72 -17.47 12.68
N PRO A 280 9.15 -18.36 11.76
CA PRO A 280 8.25 -19.16 10.95
C PRO A 280 7.29 -20.01 11.80
N LEU A 281 6.05 -20.16 11.32
CA LEU A 281 5.05 -21.07 11.89
C LEU A 281 5.27 -22.51 11.43
N GLY A 282 5.86 -22.69 10.24
CA GLY A 282 6.16 -24.00 9.68
C GLY A 282 6.79 -23.89 8.29
N SER A 283 6.78 -25.00 7.57
CA SER A 283 7.23 -25.07 6.18
C SER A 283 6.31 -25.94 5.33
N THR A 284 6.27 -25.64 4.03
CA THR A 284 5.72 -26.50 2.99
C THR A 284 6.85 -27.29 2.33
N ALA A 285 6.56 -28.01 1.23
CA ALA A 285 7.59 -28.63 0.41
C ALA A 285 8.50 -27.62 -0.32
N TYR A 286 8.11 -26.34 -0.35
CA TYR A 286 8.74 -25.30 -1.18
C TYR A 286 9.45 -24.22 -0.36
N GLY A 287 9.01 -23.96 0.87
CA GLY A 287 9.60 -22.92 1.72
C GLY A 287 8.92 -22.79 3.07
N GLN A 288 9.47 -21.93 3.93
CA GLN A 288 8.87 -21.57 5.21
C GLN A 288 7.68 -20.63 5.03
N TYR A 289 6.75 -20.66 6.00
CA TYR A 289 5.67 -19.69 6.12
C TYR A 289 5.57 -19.18 7.56
N ASN A 290 5.17 -17.93 7.72
CA ASN A 290 4.98 -17.27 9.03
C ASN A 290 3.57 -16.69 9.19
N GLN A 291 2.71 -16.88 8.20
CA GLN A 291 1.31 -16.44 8.19
C GLN A 291 0.43 -17.54 7.60
N VAL A 292 -0.74 -17.74 8.21
CA VAL A 292 -1.84 -18.54 7.67
C VAL A 292 -3.08 -17.66 7.60
N ILE A 293 -3.48 -17.27 6.40
CA ILE A 293 -4.61 -16.35 6.18
C ILE A 293 -5.65 -17.11 5.36
N ASN A 294 -6.87 -17.24 5.90
CA ASN A 294 -7.95 -18.02 5.30
C ASN A 294 -7.53 -19.47 4.91
N GLY A 295 -6.65 -20.09 5.71
CA GLY A 295 -6.17 -21.46 5.50
C GLY A 295 -4.99 -21.61 4.52
N HIS A 296 -4.50 -20.52 3.92
CA HIS A 296 -3.36 -20.55 3.00
C HIS A 296 -2.11 -19.94 3.62
N THR A 297 -0.94 -20.44 3.19
CA THR A 297 0.35 -20.14 3.80
C THR A 297 1.08 -19.02 3.08
N TYR A 298 1.61 -18.06 3.84
CA TYR A 298 2.37 -16.92 3.33
C TYR A 298 3.63 -16.66 4.16
N TYR A 299 4.62 -16.04 3.54
CA TYR A 299 5.83 -15.56 4.20
C TYR A 299 5.92 -14.04 4.06
N LEU A 300 5.42 -13.34 5.07
CA LEU A 300 5.19 -11.88 5.04
C LEU A 300 6.08 -11.18 6.07
N GLN A 301 6.50 -9.96 5.76
CA GLN A 301 7.08 -9.07 6.76
C GLN A 301 6.11 -8.87 7.93
N ARG A 302 6.67 -8.67 9.13
CA ARG A 302 5.91 -8.22 10.30
C ARG A 302 5.45 -6.79 10.11
N GLU A 303 4.49 -6.36 10.91
CA GLU A 303 4.00 -4.98 10.92
C GLU A 303 4.22 -4.35 12.29
N TYR A 304 4.59 -3.05 12.32
CA TYR A 304 4.89 -2.39 13.59
C TYR A 304 3.61 -2.15 14.39
N SER A 305 3.68 -2.40 15.70
CA SER A 305 2.58 -2.13 16.61
C SER A 305 3.00 -1.17 17.72
N ASN A 306 2.40 0.02 17.77
CA ASN A 306 2.57 0.99 18.86
C ASN A 306 2.19 0.39 20.22
N ALA A 307 1.19 -0.49 20.28
CA ALA A 307 0.71 -1.12 21.51
C ALA A 307 1.75 -2.05 22.15
N THR A 308 2.62 -2.64 21.35
CA THR A 308 3.68 -3.55 21.82
C THR A 308 5.09 -3.02 21.60
N SER A 309 5.21 -1.87 20.93
CA SER A 309 6.47 -1.23 20.49
C SER A 309 7.43 -2.19 19.78
N ARG A 310 6.88 -3.10 18.97
CA ARG A 310 7.62 -4.11 18.20
C ARG A 310 6.89 -4.47 16.91
N CYS A 311 7.63 -5.11 16.01
CA CYS A 311 7.10 -5.79 14.84
C CYS A 311 6.36 -7.07 15.25
N VAL A 312 5.14 -7.27 14.77
CA VAL A 312 4.26 -8.40 15.12
C VAL A 312 3.77 -9.16 13.88
N LEU A 313 3.45 -10.45 14.08
CA LEU A 313 2.79 -11.30 13.08
C LEU A 313 1.30 -11.49 13.36
N THR A 314 0.88 -11.28 14.61
CA THR A 314 -0.48 -11.50 15.09
C THR A 314 -0.74 -10.58 16.29
N GLY A 315 -2.02 -10.39 16.60
CA GLY A 315 -2.47 -9.90 17.90
C GLY A 315 -2.26 -10.90 19.03
N THR A 316 -2.31 -10.38 20.26
CA THR A 316 -2.32 -11.14 21.52
C THR A 316 -3.68 -11.05 22.18
#